data_AF-A0A2G0PXK7-F1
#
_entry.id   AF-A0A2G0PXK7-F1
#
_cell.length_a   1.000
_cell.length_b   1.000
_cell.length_c   1.000
_cell.angle_alpha   90.00
_cell.angle_beta   90.00
_cell.angle_gamma   90.00
#
_symmetry.space_group_name_H-M   'P 1'
#
loop_
_entity.id
_entity.type
_entity.pdbx_description
1 polymer ?
#
loop_
_entity_poly.entity_id
_entity_poly.type
_entity_poly.pdbx_seq_one_letter_code
_entity_poly.pdbx_strand_id
1 'polypeptide(L)'
;MSDVKQIIPKQNEHWFEHFYILLEAVMAGHGVGISSIYMIEQELNAKRISAPYGFIPDGSAYYLISPNTFDANTPQAIFLDWLKKTFHETHAKLAYFCHPILPALIK
;
A
#
# COMPACT_ATOMS: atom_id res chain seq x y z
N MET A 1 -30.82 -11.57 3.79
CA MET A 1 -30.20 -12.57 2.91
C MET A 1 -28.74 -12.65 3.30
N SER A 2 -28.43 -13.74 4.01
CA SER A 2 -27.13 -14.38 4.22
C SER A 2 -25.91 -13.49 4.50
N ASP A 3 -25.59 -13.41 5.79
CA ASP A 3 -24.25 -13.29 6.35
C ASP A 3 -23.24 -14.19 5.60
N VAL A 4 -22.32 -13.57 4.86
CA VAL A 4 -21.05 -14.21 4.50
C VAL A 4 -19.97 -13.51 5.31
N LYS A 5 -19.89 -13.82 6.61
CA LYS A 5 -18.61 -13.68 7.32
C LYS A 5 -17.71 -14.75 6.71
N GLN A 6 -16.89 -14.36 5.74
CA GLN A 6 -15.76 -15.18 5.31
C GLN A 6 -14.83 -15.32 6.51
N ILE A 7 -15.02 -16.38 7.28
CA ILE A 7 -14.12 -16.76 8.36
C ILE A 7 -12.92 -17.38 7.64
N ILE A 8 -11.89 -16.57 7.37
CA ILE A 8 -10.58 -17.10 6.98
C ILE A 8 -10.12 -17.93 8.20
N PRO A 9 -10.04 -19.27 8.10
CA PRO A 9 -9.59 -20.07 9.23
C PRO A 9 -8.20 -19.58 9.64
N LYS A 10 -8.03 -19.25 10.92
CA LYS A 10 -6.76 -18.79 11.50
C LYS A 10 -5.75 -19.92 11.46
N GLN A 11 -5.13 -20.15 10.31
CA GLN A 11 -4.01 -21.07 10.17
C GLN A 11 -2.80 -20.27 9.68
N ASN A 12 -1.80 -20.19 10.57
CA ASN A 12 -0.46 -19.63 10.37
C ASN A 12 -0.42 -18.18 9.84
N GLU A 13 -0.65 -17.23 10.75
CA GLU A 13 -0.23 -15.84 10.53
C GLU A 13 1.30 -15.79 10.43
N HIS A 14 1.81 -15.38 9.27
CA HIS A 14 3.23 -15.15 9.06
C HIS A 14 3.55 -13.68 9.32
N TRP A 15 4.42 -13.45 10.31
CA TRP A 15 4.96 -12.13 10.60
C TRP A 15 6.30 -11.98 9.90
N PHE A 16 6.45 -10.86 9.18
CA PHE A 16 7.70 -10.49 8.53
C PHE A 16 8.17 -9.17 9.11
N GLU A 17 9.44 -9.11 9.49
CA GLU A 17 10.06 -7.89 10.04
C GLU A 17 10.08 -6.73 9.03
N HIS A 18 10.00 -7.05 7.74
CA HIS A 18 10.12 -6.07 6.67
C HIS A 18 9.08 -6.30 5.56
N PHE A 19 8.52 -5.19 5.07
CA PHE A 19 7.52 -5.18 4.00
C PHE A 19 8.00 -5.83 2.70
N TYR A 20 9.29 -5.73 2.36
CA TYR A 20 9.80 -6.38 1.15
C TYR A 20 9.75 -7.91 1.28
N ILE A 21 9.97 -8.48 2.47
CA ILE A 21 9.88 -9.93 2.67
C ILE A 21 8.43 -10.39 2.58
N LEU A 22 7.50 -9.62 3.15
CA LEU A 22 6.06 -9.84 2.97
C LEU A 22 5.69 -9.86 1.48
N LEU A 23 6.17 -8.87 0.72
CA LEU A 23 5.88 -8.74 -0.71
C LEU A 23 6.41 -9.92 -1.52
N GLU A 24 7.65 -10.36 -1.26
CA GLU A 24 8.23 -11.56 -1.89
C GLU A 24 7.45 -12.83 -1.53
N ALA A 25 7.00 -12.98 -0.28
CA ALA A 25 6.19 -14.12 0.14
C ALA A 25 4.84 -14.17 -0.60
N VAL A 26 4.18 -13.02 -0.73
CA VAL A 26 2.93 -12.87 -1.51
C VAL A 26 3.17 -13.22 -2.98
N MET A 27 4.22 -12.68 -3.59
CA MET A 27 4.58 -12.97 -4.98
C MET A 27 4.94 -14.45 -5.20
N ALA A 28 5.50 -15.12 -4.20
CA ALA A 28 5.79 -16.56 -4.22
C ALA A 28 4.55 -17.44 -3.94
N GLY A 29 3.36 -16.86 -3.75
CA GLY A 29 2.12 -17.61 -3.54
C GLY A 29 1.87 -18.07 -2.11
N HIS A 30 2.53 -17.48 -1.11
CA HIS A 30 2.32 -17.83 0.32
C HIS A 30 1.04 -17.21 0.92
N GLY A 31 0.19 -16.58 0.10
CA GLY A 31 -1.12 -16.06 0.52
C GLY A 31 -1.32 -14.59 0.18
N VAL A 32 -2.11 -13.91 1.03
CA VAL A 32 -2.47 -12.49 0.88
C VAL A 32 -1.77 -11.68 1.97
N GLY A 33 -1.17 -10.55 1.60
CA GLY A 33 -0.53 -9.61 2.52
C GLY A 33 -1.30 -8.31 2.66
N ILE A 34 -1.12 -7.63 3.80
CA ILE A 34 -1.60 -6.27 4.04
C ILE A 34 -0.39 -5.33 3.94
N SER A 35 -0.47 -4.33 3.08
CA SER A 35 0.64 -3.40 2.84
C SER A 35 0.14 -1.98 2.53
N SER A 36 1.04 -1.01 2.69
CA SER A 36 0.83 0.35 2.23
C SER A 36 0.83 0.39 0.70
N ILE A 37 -0.13 1.12 0.13
CA ILE A 37 -0.25 1.33 -1.32
C ILE A 37 1.04 1.89 -1.94
N TYR A 38 1.79 2.70 -1.18
CA TYR A 38 3.04 3.32 -1.61
C TYR A 38 4.21 2.33 -1.70
N MET A 39 4.10 1.16 -1.07
CA MET A 39 5.16 0.15 -1.05
C MET A 39 5.03 -0.87 -2.18
N ILE A 40 3.89 -0.90 -2.87
CA ILE A 40 3.57 -1.94 -3.87
C ILE A 40 3.10 -1.37 -5.22
N GLU A 41 3.30 -0.07 -5.45
CA GLU A 41 2.93 0.59 -6.72
C GLU A 41 3.54 -0.13 -7.92
N GLN A 42 4.82 -0.48 -7.83
CA GLN A 42 5.55 -1.06 -8.96
C GLN A 42 5.04 -2.47 -9.30
N GLU A 43 4.74 -3.27 -8.30
CA GLU A 43 4.24 -4.64 -8.45
C GLU A 43 2.81 -4.66 -8.98
N LEU A 44 1.96 -3.71 -8.53
CA LEU A 44 0.63 -3.52 -9.07
C LEU A 44 0.68 -3.09 -10.55
N ASN A 45 1.50 -2.10 -10.88
CA ASN A 45 1.67 -1.62 -12.27
C ASN A 45 2.22 -2.71 -13.19
N ALA A 46 3.17 -3.52 -12.71
CA ALA A 46 3.73 -4.64 -13.44
C ALA A 46 2.81 -5.88 -13.47
N LYS A 47 1.64 -5.83 -12.81
CA LYS A 47 0.70 -6.95 -12.68
C LYS A 47 1.33 -8.20 -12.07
N ARG A 48 2.37 -8.04 -11.23
CA ARG A 48 2.99 -9.14 -10.47
C ARG A 48 2.12 -9.55 -9.28
N ILE A 49 1.32 -8.63 -8.78
CA ILE A 49 0.33 -8.85 -7.73
C ILE A 49 -1.01 -8.24 -8.15
N SER A 50 -2.06 -8.57 -7.38
CA SER A 50 -3.36 -7.90 -7.47
C SER A 50 -3.78 -7.40 -6.09
N ALA A 51 -4.68 -6.41 -6.04
CA ALA A 51 -5.28 -5.90 -4.82
C ALA A 51 -6.78 -6.26 -4.77
N PRO A 52 -7.14 -7.53 -4.47
CA PRO A 52 -8.51 -8.02 -4.59
C PRO A 52 -9.50 -7.33 -3.63
N TYR A 53 -9.01 -6.78 -2.53
CA TYR A 53 -9.81 -6.07 -1.53
C TYR A 53 -9.68 -4.53 -1.61
N GLY A 54 -8.88 -4.04 -2.55
CA GLY A 54 -8.53 -2.62 -2.64
C GLY A 54 -7.76 -2.11 -1.41
N PHE A 55 -7.67 -0.78 -1.30
CA PHE A 55 -7.09 -0.06 -0.17
C PHE A 55 -8.11 0.87 0.44
N ILE A 56 -8.05 1.00 1.76
CA ILE A 56 -8.86 1.94 2.54
C ILE A 56 -7.95 2.82 3.37
N PRO A 57 -8.33 4.08 3.65
CA PRO A 57 -7.60 4.92 4.59
C PRO A 57 -7.56 4.26 5.98
N ASP A 58 -6.36 4.07 6.55
CA ASP A 58 -6.12 3.46 7.86
C ASP A 58 -5.67 4.47 8.94
N GLY A 59 -5.55 5.75 8.56
CA GLY A 59 -5.09 6.83 9.43
C GLY A 59 -3.57 6.92 9.58
N SER A 60 -2.80 6.08 8.89
CA SER A 60 -1.35 6.20 8.82
C SER A 60 -0.91 7.46 8.05
N ALA A 61 0.27 7.98 8.40
CA ALA A 61 0.84 9.15 7.74
C ALA A 61 2.37 9.04 7.69
N TYR A 62 2.97 9.59 6.64
CA TYR A 62 4.42 9.73 6.51
C TYR A 62 4.84 11.15 6.91
N TYR A 63 5.81 11.24 7.82
CA TYR A 63 6.35 12.51 8.29
C TYR A 63 7.80 12.67 7.88
N LEU A 64 8.15 13.83 7.33
CA LEU A 64 9.54 14.23 7.11
C LEU A 64 10.02 15.02 8.33
N ILE A 65 11.05 14.50 8.99
CA ILE A 65 11.61 15.09 10.21
C ILE A 65 13.00 15.62 9.89
N SER A 66 13.29 16.86 10.28
CA SER A 66 14.59 17.50 10.11
C SER A 66 14.99 18.25 11.38
N PRO A 67 16.29 18.29 11.73
CA PRO A 67 16.77 19.16 12.80
C PRO A 67 16.67 20.66 12.44
N ASN A 68 16.54 21.00 11.16
CA ASN A 68 16.45 22.37 10.66
C ASN A 68 15.03 22.69 10.19
N THR A 69 14.71 23.99 10.10
CA THR A 69 13.46 24.50 9.55
C THR A 69 13.35 24.25 8.04
N PHE A 70 12.12 24.17 7.54
CA PHE A 70 11.79 24.00 6.12
C PHE A 70 11.57 25.35 5.44
N ASP A 71 12.58 26.23 5.47
CA ASP A 71 12.47 27.55 4.84
C ASP A 71 12.51 27.44 3.30
N ALA A 72 11.95 28.42 2.60
CA ALA A 72 11.90 28.43 1.14
C ALA A 72 13.31 28.32 0.53
N ASN A 73 13.43 27.56 -0.57
CA ASN A 73 14.70 27.29 -1.29
C ASN A 73 15.78 26.54 -0.48
N THR A 74 15.43 25.95 0.67
CA THR A 74 16.32 25.00 1.37
C THR A 74 16.25 23.61 0.74
N PRO A 75 17.31 22.78 0.84
CA PRO A 75 17.26 21.38 0.41
C PRO A 75 16.11 20.59 1.05
N GLN A 76 15.80 20.88 2.31
CA GLN A 76 14.69 20.29 3.06
C GLN A 76 13.34 20.60 2.43
N ALA A 77 13.09 21.88 2.08
CA ALA A 77 11.86 22.30 1.42
C ALA A 77 11.74 21.71 0.01
N ILE A 78 12.83 21.72 -0.77
CA ILE A 78 12.86 21.12 -2.12
C ILE A 78 12.55 19.62 -2.04
N PHE A 79 13.14 18.90 -1.08
CA PHE A 79 12.88 17.48 -0.89
C PHE A 79 11.45 17.20 -0.42
N LEU A 80 10.92 18.02 0.49
CA LEU A 80 9.53 17.92 0.94
C LEU A 80 8.55 18.10 -0.22
N ASP A 81 8.78 19.08 -1.08
CA ASP A 81 7.93 19.36 -2.24
C ASP A 81 8.01 18.23 -3.26
N TRP A 82 9.21 17.69 -3.50
CA TRP A 82 9.38 16.50 -4.31
C TRP A 82 8.62 15.30 -3.72
N LEU A 83 8.75 15.03 -2.42
CA LEU A 83 8.03 13.94 -1.75
C LEU A 83 6.51 14.10 -1.90
N LYS A 84 5.96 15.28 -1.62
CA LYS A 84 4.51 15.54 -1.78
C LYS A 84 4.04 15.27 -3.20
N LYS A 85 4.82 15.73 -4.19
CA LYS A 85 4.51 15.49 -5.60
C LYS A 85 4.53 14.00 -5.94
N THR A 86 5.56 13.26 -5.52
CA THR A 86 5.68 11.82 -5.77
C THR A 86 4.56 11.03 -5.10
N PHE A 87 4.22 11.34 -3.83
CA PHE A 87 3.09 10.71 -3.14
C PHE A 87 1.75 10.97 -3.85
N HIS A 88 1.54 12.20 -4.33
CA HIS A 88 0.36 12.54 -5.11
C HIS A 88 0.29 11.76 -6.43
N GLU A 89 1.41 11.67 -7.16
CA GLU A 89 1.51 10.91 -8.41
C GLU A 89 1.21 9.42 -8.21
N THR A 90 1.80 8.78 -7.18
CA THR A 90 1.51 7.38 -6.85
C THR A 90 0.02 7.19 -6.52
N HIS A 91 -0.55 8.07 -5.69
CA HIS A 91 -1.97 7.98 -5.34
C HIS A 91 -2.87 8.16 -6.57
N ALA A 92 -2.54 9.09 -7.48
CA ALA A 92 -3.29 9.31 -8.71
C ALA A 92 -3.26 8.08 -9.64
N LYS A 93 -2.09 7.44 -9.82
CA LYS A 93 -1.96 6.22 -10.62
C LYS A 93 -2.77 5.06 -10.05
N LEU A 94 -2.84 4.96 -8.72
CA LEU A 94 -3.45 3.83 -8.03
C LEU A 94 -4.88 4.13 -7.52
N ALA A 95 -5.47 5.26 -7.90
CA ALA A 95 -6.80 5.68 -7.46
C ALA A 95 -7.89 4.62 -7.73
N TYR A 96 -7.72 3.81 -8.78
CA TYR A 96 -8.60 2.66 -9.07
C TYR A 96 -8.66 1.65 -7.91
N PHE A 97 -7.54 1.43 -7.21
CA PHE A 97 -7.46 0.49 -6.10
C PHE A 97 -7.94 1.08 -4.76
N CYS A 98 -8.17 2.39 -4.67
CA CYS A 98 -8.60 3.08 -3.43
C CYS A 98 -10.11 2.98 -3.14
N HIS A 99 -10.78 1.97 -3.70
CA HIS A 99 -12.18 1.68 -3.43
C HIS A 99 -12.29 0.21 -3.01
N PRO A 100 -13.20 -0.15 -2.08
CA PRO A 100 -13.46 -1.54 -1.78
C PRO A 100 -14.02 -2.22 -3.03
N ILE A 101 -13.20 -3.07 -3.67
CA ILE A 101 -13.62 -3.87 -4.81
C ILE A 101 -14.39 -5.06 -4.24
N LEU A 102 -15.69 -5.14 -4.54
CA LEU A 102 -16.49 -6.32 -4.19
C LEU A 102 -15.86 -7.56 -4.86
N PRO A 103 -15.67 -8.69 -4.15
CA PRO A 103 -14.95 -9.87 -4.65
C PRO A 103 -15.64 -10.65 -5.79
N ALA A 104 -16.58 -10.05 -6.54
CA ALA A 104 -17.39 -10.74 -7.54
C ALA A 104 -16.71 -10.97 -8.91
N LEU A 105 -15.42 -10.66 -9.08
CA LEU A 105 -14.72 -10.76 -10.38
C LEU A 105 -13.36 -11.45 -10.31
N ILE A 106 -13.20 -12.45 -9.44
CA ILE A 106 -12.14 -13.45 -9.58
C ILE A 106 -12.77 -14.66 -10.28
N LYS A 107 -12.61 -14.72 -11.61
CA LYS A 107 -12.80 -15.95 -12.40
C LYS A 107 -11.47 -16.68 -12.50
#